data_AF-A0A9P0D7S8-F1
#
_entry.id   AF-A0A9P0D7S8-F1
#
_cell.length_a   1.000
_cell.length_b   1.000
_cell.length_c   1.000
_cell.angle_alpha   90.00
_cell.angle_beta   90.00
_cell.angle_gamma   90.00
#
_symmetry.space_group_name_H-M   'P 1'
#
loop_
_entity.id
_entity.type
_entity.pdbx_description
1 polymer ?
#
loop_
_entity_poly.entity_id
_entity_poly.type
_entity_poly.pdbx_seq_one_letter_code
_entity_poly.pdbx_strand_id
1 'polypeptide(L)'
;MLREMNAEWDHPVVLRCAKKSKNRSCNELQEEKRKYLFTAFWKKMIWDQRKTFILNTVEKQPVKRRRNQSENSRRQASLHYFININVNRKQVCCNMYLNTFGIKKWTVRYWIDNIQKEGTTIAPSSLITHSRTADVASCRRKDDKLFFNSFFDSLQKMPSHYCRQFTTRKYLEPLITSASQLYNLYLEKCQQENVTKVSRFTFDSIFKGQNLSLFSPKKDQCDLCCAHETGNLAEEEYAKHKETKNRARTEKTRTKKRQ
;
A
#
# COMPACT_ATOMS: atom_id res chain seq x y z
N MET A 1 3.96 -8.51 -6.83
CA MET A 1 4.45 -8.90 -5.50
C MET A 1 3.37 -9.69 -4.79
N LEU A 2 3.33 -10.99 -5.10
CA LEU A 2 2.60 -11.98 -4.30
C LEU A 2 3.28 -12.00 -2.94
N ARG A 3 2.61 -11.48 -1.91
CA ARG A 3 2.98 -11.80 -0.54
C ARG A 3 2.60 -13.26 -0.35
N GLU A 4 3.55 -14.15 -0.60
CA GLU A 4 3.59 -15.46 0.04
C GLU A 4 3.69 -15.19 1.55
N MET A 5 2.54 -15.02 2.18
CA MET A 5 2.45 -15.08 3.63
C MET A 5 2.52 -16.55 3.96
N ASN A 6 3.70 -16.99 4.41
CA ASN A 6 3.87 -18.15 5.27
C ASN A 6 2.90 -17.98 6.45
N ALA A 7 1.69 -18.51 6.29
CA ALA A 7 0.68 -18.56 7.33
C ALA A 7 0.98 -19.80 8.18
N GLU A 8 2.11 -19.75 8.90
CA GLU A 8 2.30 -20.58 10.08
C GLU A 8 1.21 -20.20 11.08
N TRP A 9 0.43 -21.20 11.46
CA TRP A 9 -0.73 -21.08 12.34
C TRP A 9 -0.29 -20.92 13.80
N ASP A 10 0.55 -19.92 14.10
CA ASP A 10 1.17 -19.78 15.42
C ASP A 10 0.62 -18.60 16.23
N HIS A 11 -0.71 -18.48 16.21
CA HIS A 11 -1.42 -17.63 17.15
C HIS A 11 -2.56 -18.42 17.81
N PRO A 12 -2.56 -18.59 19.14
CA PRO A 12 -3.72 -19.07 19.87
C PRO A 12 -4.76 -17.96 19.81
N VAL A 13 -5.54 -17.93 18.72
CA VAL A 13 -6.64 -17.00 18.57
C VAL A 13 -7.69 -17.40 19.58
N VAL A 14 -7.69 -16.72 20.73
CA VAL A 14 -8.76 -16.77 21.72
C VAL A 14 -10.06 -16.49 20.98
N LEU A 15 -10.79 -17.57 20.68
CA LEU A 15 -12.07 -17.54 20.01
C LEU A 15 -13.06 -16.83 20.93
N ARG A 16 -13.15 -15.50 20.79
CA ARG A 16 -14.32 -14.74 21.22
C ARG A 16 -15.49 -15.05 20.28
N CYS A 17 -15.90 -16.32 20.27
CA CYS A 17 -17.24 -16.70 19.89
C CYS A 17 -18.10 -16.46 21.13
N ALA A 18 -19.15 -15.64 21.01
CA ALA A 18 -20.12 -15.50 22.09
C ALA A 18 -20.64 -16.91 22.44
N LYS A 19 -20.22 -17.43 23.59
CA LYS A 19 -20.52 -18.79 24.02
C LYS A 19 -22.05 -18.89 24.20
N LYS A 20 -22.66 -19.85 23.50
CA LYS A 20 -24.09 -20.20 23.47
C LYS A 20 -24.97 -19.29 22.61
N SER A 21 -25.14 -19.65 21.34
CA SER A 21 -26.23 -19.15 20.49
C SER A 21 -27.11 -20.34 20.10
N LYS A 22 -28.43 -20.22 20.29
CA LYS A 22 -29.39 -21.27 19.89
C LYS A 22 -29.36 -21.56 18.39
N ASN A 23 -28.95 -20.58 17.58
CA ASN A 23 -29.02 -20.63 16.11
C ASN A 23 -27.65 -20.80 15.44
N ARG A 24 -26.57 -21.01 16.20
CA ARG A 24 -25.22 -21.14 15.64
C ARG A 24 -24.47 -22.29 16.29
N SER A 25 -23.94 -23.17 15.46
CA SER A 25 -23.22 -24.38 15.88
C SER A 25 -21.71 -24.16 15.98
N CYS A 26 -21.28 -22.99 16.47
CA CYS A 26 -19.85 -22.70 16.60
C CYS A 26 -19.12 -23.68 17.54
N ASN A 27 -19.81 -24.18 18.56
CA ASN A 27 -19.24 -25.12 19.53
C ASN A 27 -19.05 -26.53 18.95
N GLU A 28 -19.76 -26.86 17.88
CA GLU A 28 -19.65 -28.16 17.22
C GLU A 28 -18.49 -28.20 16.21
N LEU A 29 -17.92 -27.04 15.88
CA LEU A 29 -16.79 -26.93 14.98
C LEU A 29 -15.48 -27.08 15.76
N GLN A 30 -15.00 -28.32 15.85
CA GLN A 30 -13.74 -28.66 16.52
C GLN A 30 -12.50 -28.11 15.79
N GLU A 31 -11.42 -27.92 16.54
CA GLU A 31 -10.19 -27.28 16.05
C GLU A 31 -9.52 -28.08 14.92
N GLU A 32 -9.53 -29.41 15.02
CA GLU A 32 -8.99 -30.33 14.02
C GLU A 32 -9.71 -30.12 12.68
N LYS A 33 -11.04 -29.98 12.72
CA LYS A 33 -11.85 -29.71 11.52
C LYS A 33 -11.54 -28.33 10.94
N ARG A 34 -11.31 -27.33 11.78
CA ARG A 34 -10.94 -25.96 11.35
C ARG A 34 -9.60 -25.98 10.61
N LYS A 35 -8.59 -26.65 11.17
CA LYS A 35 -7.28 -26.83 10.53
C LYS A 35 -7.39 -27.57 9.20
N TYR A 36 -8.21 -28.62 9.13
CA TYR A 36 -8.49 -29.34 7.89
C TYR A 36 -9.13 -28.42 6.84
N LEU A 37 -10.17 -27.67 7.20
CA LEU A 37 -10.86 -26.74 6.30
C LEU A 37 -9.94 -25.64 5.80
N PHE A 38 -9.12 -25.06 6.68
CA PHE A 38 -8.12 -24.07 6.31
C PHE A 38 -7.12 -24.64 5.29
N THR A 39 -6.59 -25.83 5.58
CA THR A 39 -5.60 -26.48 4.71
C THR A 39 -6.20 -26.82 3.36
N ALA A 40 -7.42 -27.38 3.32
CA ALA A 40 -8.12 -27.65 2.06
C ALA A 40 -8.36 -26.36 1.26
N PHE A 41 -8.78 -25.29 1.93
CA PHE A 41 -9.06 -24.00 1.28
C PHE A 41 -7.81 -23.36 0.67
N TRP A 42 -6.67 -23.37 1.37
CA TRP A 42 -5.45 -22.70 0.89
C TRP A 42 -4.51 -23.60 0.09
N LYS A 43 -4.45 -24.91 0.35
CA LYS A 43 -3.54 -25.82 -0.37
C LYS A 43 -4.21 -26.54 -1.54
N LYS A 44 -5.53 -26.79 -1.49
CA LYS A 44 -6.24 -27.62 -2.48
C LYS A 44 -7.14 -26.85 -3.44
N MET A 45 -7.34 -25.54 -3.24
CA MET A 45 -8.19 -24.72 -4.12
C MET A 45 -7.38 -23.59 -4.75
N ILE A 46 -7.66 -23.32 -6.03
CA ILE A 46 -7.21 -22.09 -6.71
C ILE A 46 -8.07 -20.89 -6.31
N TRP A 47 -7.64 -19.68 -6.67
CA TRP A 47 -8.29 -18.43 -6.24
C TRP A 47 -9.79 -18.37 -6.60
N ASP A 48 -10.15 -18.75 -7.82
CA ASP A 48 -11.55 -18.71 -8.27
C ASP A 48 -12.41 -19.75 -7.56
N GLN A 49 -11.87 -20.94 -7.31
CA GLN A 49 -12.54 -21.96 -6.50
C GLN A 49 -12.77 -21.49 -5.07
N ARG A 50 -11.81 -20.78 -4.47
CA ARG A 50 -11.98 -20.16 -3.14
C ARG A 50 -13.09 -19.13 -3.16
N LYS A 51 -13.11 -18.27 -4.17
CA LYS A 51 -14.18 -17.27 -4.35
C LYS A 51 -15.54 -17.94 -4.43
N THR A 52 -15.71 -18.91 -5.34
CA THR A 52 -16.95 -19.69 -5.49
C THR A 52 -17.34 -20.41 -4.21
N PHE A 53 -16.37 -21.00 -3.50
CA PHE A 53 -16.62 -21.64 -2.21
C PHE A 53 -17.22 -20.66 -1.21
N ILE A 54 -16.63 -19.46 -1.04
CA ILE A 54 -17.16 -18.42 -0.14
C ILE A 54 -18.54 -17.94 -0.58
N LEU A 55 -18.76 -17.75 -1.88
CA LEU A 55 -20.06 -17.34 -2.41
C LEU A 55 -21.18 -18.35 -2.10
N ASN A 56 -20.87 -19.66 -2.15
CA ASN A 56 -21.84 -20.73 -1.87
C ASN A 56 -22.10 -20.95 -0.36
N THR A 57 -21.16 -20.55 0.48
CA THR A 57 -21.20 -20.76 1.94
C THR A 57 -21.61 -19.52 2.72
N VAL A 58 -21.75 -18.37 2.05
CA VAL A 58 -22.19 -17.10 2.66
C VAL A 58 -23.47 -16.62 1.98
N GLU A 59 -24.52 -16.41 2.77
CA GLU A 59 -25.80 -15.91 2.27
C GLU A 59 -26.02 -14.45 2.69
N LYS A 60 -26.43 -13.62 1.74
CA LYS A 60 -26.87 -12.25 1.98
C LYS A 60 -28.38 -12.23 2.17
N GLN A 61 -28.84 -11.95 3.39
CA GLN A 61 -30.25 -11.80 3.69
C GLN A 61 -30.61 -10.31 3.89
N PRO A 62 -31.65 -9.79 3.22
CA PRO A 62 -32.15 -8.44 3.46
C PRO A 62 -32.73 -8.33 4.88
N VAL A 63 -32.74 -7.12 5.42
CA VAL A 63 -33.29 -6.87 6.77
C VAL A 63 -34.82 -7.08 6.75
N LYS A 64 -35.31 -8.17 7.36
CA LYS A 64 -36.73 -8.54 7.40
C LYS A 64 -37.64 -7.60 8.20
N ARG A 65 -37.12 -6.96 9.25
CA ARG A 65 -37.88 -6.04 10.12
C ARG A 65 -36.97 -4.93 10.62
N ARG A 66 -37.41 -3.68 10.48
CA ARG A 66 -36.77 -2.51 11.09
C ARG A 66 -37.54 -2.17 12.36
N ARG A 67 -36.83 -1.92 13.47
CA ARG A 67 -37.46 -1.47 14.74
C ARG A 67 -37.68 0.04 14.77
N ASN A 68 -36.97 0.79 13.93
CA ASN A 68 -37.05 2.25 13.85
C ASN A 68 -37.67 2.64 12.51
N GLN A 69 -38.52 3.67 12.51
CA GLN A 69 -39.19 4.21 11.31
C GLN A 69 -38.23 4.99 10.37
N SER A 70 -36.95 5.11 10.70
CA SER A 70 -35.98 5.79 9.83
C SER A 70 -35.77 5.01 8.53
N GLU A 71 -36.14 5.63 7.40
CA GLU A 71 -35.93 5.07 6.06
C GLU A 71 -34.44 4.86 5.73
N ASN A 72 -33.56 5.65 6.36
CA ASN A 72 -32.14 5.78 5.98
C ASN A 72 -31.16 4.95 6.84
N SER A 73 -31.46 3.66 7.07
CA SER A 73 -30.50 2.77 7.74
C SER A 73 -29.30 2.46 6.84
N ARG A 74 -28.07 2.70 7.32
CA ARG A 74 -26.84 2.31 6.60
C ARG A 74 -26.71 0.79 6.38
N ARG A 75 -27.43 -0.04 7.13
CA ARG A 75 -27.36 -1.51 7.04
C ARG A 75 -28.60 -2.07 6.34
N GLN A 76 -28.45 -2.36 5.05
CA GLN A 76 -29.52 -2.89 4.20
C GLN A 76 -29.61 -4.43 4.20
N ALA A 77 -28.51 -5.11 4.51
CA ALA A 77 -28.44 -6.58 4.53
C ALA A 77 -27.54 -7.11 5.66
N SER A 78 -27.77 -8.38 5.99
CA SER A 78 -26.92 -9.17 6.89
C SER A 78 -26.33 -10.36 6.15
N LEU A 79 -25.09 -10.72 6.50
CA LEU A 79 -24.43 -11.91 5.98
C LEU A 79 -24.53 -13.03 7.00
N HIS A 80 -24.95 -14.21 6.52
CA HIS A 80 -25.03 -15.45 7.27
C HIS A 80 -23.96 -16.41 6.74
N TYR A 81 -23.22 -17.05 7.65
CA TYR A 81 -22.04 -17.84 7.34
C TYR A 81 -22.31 -19.31 7.67
N PHE A 82 -22.04 -20.21 6.72
CA PHE A 82 -22.33 -21.63 6.85
C PHE A 82 -21.09 -22.49 6.62
N ILE A 83 -20.97 -23.57 7.38
CA ILE A 83 -19.90 -24.57 7.25
C ILE A 83 -20.54 -25.96 7.28
N ASN A 84 -20.02 -26.87 6.45
CA ASN A 84 -20.48 -28.25 6.44
C ASN A 84 -19.77 -29.06 7.54
N ILE A 85 -20.54 -29.52 8.53
CA ILE A 85 -20.08 -30.36 9.65
C ILE A 85 -20.78 -31.71 9.52
N ASN A 86 -20.02 -32.79 9.30
CA ASN A 86 -20.53 -34.17 9.21
C ASN A 86 -21.79 -34.27 8.32
N VAL A 87 -21.70 -33.79 7.08
CA VAL A 87 -22.78 -33.73 6.06
C VAL A 87 -23.81 -32.60 6.25
N ASN A 88 -23.97 -32.05 7.45
CA ASN A 88 -24.94 -31.00 7.70
C ASN A 88 -24.37 -29.59 7.46
N ARG A 89 -25.09 -28.76 6.71
CA ARG A 89 -24.78 -27.33 6.55
C ARG A 89 -25.21 -26.57 7.81
N LYS A 90 -24.24 -26.16 8.63
CA LYS A 90 -24.50 -25.48 9.92
C LYS A 90 -24.09 -24.02 9.90
N GLN A 91 -24.93 -23.16 10.47
CA GLN A 91 -24.63 -21.74 10.58
C GLN A 91 -23.60 -21.50 11.70
N VAL A 92 -22.59 -20.68 11.42
CA VAL A 92 -21.58 -20.23 12.39
C VAL A 92 -21.56 -18.71 12.49
N CYS A 93 -20.90 -18.18 13.52
CA CYS A 93 -20.72 -16.74 13.65
C CYS A 93 -19.66 -16.23 12.64
N CYS A 94 -19.75 -14.95 12.29
CA CYS A 94 -18.82 -14.29 11.39
C CYS A 94 -17.36 -14.49 11.83
N ASN A 95 -17.05 -14.34 13.12
CA ASN A 95 -15.68 -14.49 13.62
C ASN A 95 -15.16 -15.91 13.45
N MET A 96 -15.97 -16.92 13.78
CA MET A 96 -15.60 -18.33 13.63
C MET A 96 -15.28 -18.64 12.17
N TYR A 97 -16.13 -18.19 11.25
CA TYR A 97 -15.95 -18.39 9.82
C TYR A 97 -14.67 -17.73 9.31
N LEU A 98 -14.51 -16.43 9.57
CA LEU A 98 -13.35 -15.65 9.10
C LEU A 98 -12.04 -16.19 9.65
N ASN A 99 -12.00 -16.58 10.93
CA ASN A 99 -10.81 -17.16 11.55
C ASN A 99 -10.51 -18.57 11.02
N THR A 100 -11.53 -19.37 10.69
CA THR A 100 -11.33 -20.71 10.14
C THR A 100 -10.71 -20.66 8.75
N PHE A 101 -11.05 -19.68 7.91
CA PHE A 101 -10.48 -19.55 6.58
C PHE A 101 -9.35 -18.51 6.47
N GLY A 102 -9.05 -17.77 7.55
CA GLY A 102 -8.02 -16.72 7.55
C GLY A 102 -8.32 -15.54 6.62
N ILE A 103 -9.60 -15.24 6.39
CA ILE A 103 -10.03 -14.18 5.45
C ILE A 103 -10.59 -12.97 6.19
N LYS A 104 -10.37 -11.78 5.63
CA LYS A 104 -10.91 -10.53 6.20
C LYS A 104 -12.38 -10.36 5.85
N LYS A 105 -13.14 -9.76 6.76
CA LYS A 105 -14.57 -9.44 6.57
C LYS A 105 -14.84 -8.63 5.29
N TRP A 106 -13.92 -7.72 4.94
CA TRP A 106 -14.03 -6.89 3.74
C TRP A 106 -13.96 -7.74 2.46
N THR A 107 -13.08 -8.75 2.41
CA THR A 107 -12.93 -9.65 1.26
C THR A 107 -14.24 -10.39 0.95
N VAL A 108 -14.90 -10.94 1.97
CA VAL A 108 -16.19 -11.62 1.80
C VAL A 108 -17.25 -10.68 1.26
N ARG A 109 -17.36 -9.47 1.83
CA ARG A 109 -18.32 -8.46 1.36
C ARG A 109 -18.06 -8.07 -0.09
N TYR A 110 -16.80 -7.81 -0.43
CA TYR A 110 -16.40 -7.45 -1.77
C TYR A 110 -16.80 -8.54 -2.78
N TRP A 111 -16.57 -9.82 -2.48
CA TRP A 111 -16.98 -10.91 -3.37
C TRP A 111 -18.50 -11.00 -3.51
N ILE A 112 -19.24 -10.92 -2.40
CA ILE A 112 -20.71 -10.98 -2.39
C ILE A 112 -21.35 -9.81 -3.14
N ASP A 113 -20.79 -8.60 -3.03
CA ASP A 113 -21.36 -7.41 -3.67
C ASP A 113 -21.00 -7.31 -5.16
N ASN A 114 -19.98 -8.04 -5.64
CA ASN A 114 -19.56 -8.03 -7.04
C ASN A 114 -19.95 -9.29 -7.82
N ILE A 115 -20.84 -10.15 -7.29
CA ILE A 115 -21.31 -11.38 -7.98
C ILE A 115 -21.81 -11.09 -9.40
N GLN A 116 -22.59 -10.01 -9.59
CA GLN A 116 -23.21 -9.71 -10.88
C GLN A 116 -22.27 -9.09 -11.92
N LYS A 117 -21.15 -8.49 -11.49
CA LYS A 117 -20.22 -7.81 -12.40
C LYS A 117 -19.29 -8.76 -13.15
N GLU A 118 -19.17 -10.00 -12.68
CA GLU A 118 -18.20 -10.96 -13.21
C GLU A 118 -18.84 -12.16 -13.94
N GLY A 119 -20.15 -12.14 -14.19
CA GLY A 119 -20.82 -13.11 -15.06
C GLY A 119 -20.72 -14.56 -14.56
N THR A 120 -21.67 -14.98 -13.72
CA THR A 120 -21.79 -16.38 -13.31
C THR A 120 -22.31 -17.22 -14.48
N THR A 121 -21.44 -17.64 -15.39
CA THR A 121 -21.66 -18.84 -16.22
C THR A 121 -20.63 -19.89 -15.81
N ILE A 122 -21.13 -20.97 -15.22
CA ILE A 122 -20.35 -22.17 -14.93
C ILE A 122 -20.16 -22.88 -16.28
N ALA A 123 -19.08 -22.56 -16.99
CA ALA A 123 -18.60 -23.35 -18.11
C ALA A 123 -17.57 -24.39 -17.61
N PRO A 124 -17.49 -25.59 -18.22
CA PRO A 124 -16.56 -26.62 -17.81
C PRO A 124 -15.12 -26.14 -17.90
N SER A 125 -14.35 -26.51 -16.89
CA SER A 125 -12.92 -26.24 -16.75
C SER A 125 -12.17 -26.73 -17.99
N SER A 126 -11.75 -25.82 -18.89
CA SER A 126 -10.59 -26.03 -19.78
C SER A 126 -10.15 -24.81 -20.60
N LEU A 127 -10.92 -23.71 -20.74
CA LEU A 127 -10.53 -22.63 -21.67
C LEU A 127 -10.74 -21.19 -21.17
N ILE A 128 -10.39 -20.90 -19.91
CA ILE A 128 -10.22 -19.49 -19.49
C ILE A 128 -8.77 -19.28 -19.08
N THR A 129 -7.96 -18.94 -20.08
CA THR A 129 -6.65 -18.32 -19.91
C THR A 129 -6.80 -17.07 -19.05
N HIS A 130 -5.93 -16.98 -18.04
CA HIS A 130 -5.74 -15.78 -17.22
C HIS A 130 -5.43 -14.56 -18.09
N SER A 131 -6.43 -13.74 -18.43
CA SER A 131 -6.22 -12.33 -18.78
C SER A 131 -7.59 -11.67 -18.88
N ARG A 132 -7.90 -10.62 -18.10
CA ARG A 132 -8.02 -9.28 -18.69
C ARG A 132 -7.95 -8.11 -17.69
N THR A 133 -7.76 -8.35 -16.39
CA THR A 133 -7.62 -7.26 -15.39
C THR A 133 -6.19 -7.03 -14.94
N ALA A 134 -5.34 -8.06 -14.97
CA ALA A 134 -3.93 -7.95 -14.63
C ALA A 134 -3.13 -7.24 -15.73
N ASP A 135 -3.39 -7.53 -17.01
CA ASP A 135 -2.67 -6.92 -18.12
C ASP A 135 -3.03 -5.44 -18.31
N VAL A 136 -4.31 -5.07 -18.29
CA VAL A 136 -4.70 -3.65 -18.42
C VAL A 136 -4.18 -2.81 -17.25
N ALA A 137 -4.22 -3.34 -16.02
CA ALA A 137 -3.64 -2.66 -14.86
C ALA A 137 -2.09 -2.70 -14.84
N SER A 138 -1.46 -3.67 -15.50
CA SER A 138 0.00 -3.80 -15.63
C SER A 138 0.55 -2.82 -16.68
N CYS A 139 -0.10 -2.74 -17.84
CA CYS A 139 0.21 -1.79 -18.91
C CYS A 139 -0.02 -0.36 -18.44
N ARG A 140 -1.17 -0.06 -17.82
CA ARG A 140 -1.45 1.27 -17.25
C ARG A 140 -0.41 1.69 -16.21
N ARG A 141 0.04 0.77 -15.36
CA ARG A 141 1.12 1.03 -14.38
C ARG A 141 2.51 1.20 -15.01
N LYS A 142 2.76 0.66 -16.21
CA LYS A 142 3.99 0.88 -16.98
C LYS A 142 3.96 2.23 -17.68
N ASP A 143 2.86 2.57 -18.34
CA ASP A 143 2.68 3.85 -19.05
C ASP A 143 2.70 5.03 -18.09
N ASP A 144 2.01 4.91 -16.94
CA ASP A 144 2.07 5.91 -15.87
C ASP A 144 3.52 6.13 -15.41
N LYS A 145 4.30 5.06 -15.21
CA LYS A 145 5.72 5.14 -14.80
C LYS A 145 6.62 5.79 -15.86
N LEU A 146 6.38 5.53 -17.15
CA LEU A 146 7.14 6.15 -18.24
C LEU A 146 6.90 7.66 -18.27
N PHE A 147 5.64 8.09 -18.11
CA PHE A 147 5.29 9.50 -17.99
C PHE A 147 5.94 10.16 -16.76
N PHE A 148 5.93 9.48 -15.60
CA PHE A 148 6.61 10.00 -14.41
C PHE A 148 8.10 10.23 -14.62
N ASN A 149 8.78 9.26 -15.22
CA ASN A 149 10.23 9.38 -15.46
C ASN A 149 10.50 10.55 -16.41
N SER A 150 9.73 10.68 -17.50
CA SER A 150 9.82 11.82 -18.42
C SER A 150 9.56 13.17 -17.72
N PHE A 151 8.55 13.25 -16.85
CA PHE A 151 8.30 14.45 -16.05
C PHE A 151 9.50 14.79 -15.16
N PHE A 152 10.00 13.85 -14.36
CA PHE A 152 11.14 14.10 -13.46
C PHE A 152 12.45 14.39 -14.21
N ASP A 153 12.63 13.87 -15.42
CA ASP A 153 13.80 14.17 -16.25
C ASP A 153 13.74 15.54 -16.91
N SER A 154 12.53 16.04 -17.18
CA SER A 154 12.34 17.42 -17.65
C SER A 154 12.58 18.48 -16.57
N LEU A 155 12.61 18.11 -15.28
CA LEU A 155 12.88 19.05 -14.20
C LEU A 155 14.38 19.40 -14.14
N GLN A 156 14.66 20.68 -13.93
CA GLN A 156 16.02 21.15 -13.70
C GLN A 156 16.55 20.61 -12.36
N LYS A 157 17.74 20.01 -12.43
CA LYS A 157 18.41 19.36 -11.30
C LYS A 157 19.59 20.23 -10.88
N MET A 158 19.79 20.36 -9.57
CA MET A 158 20.90 21.11 -9.01
C MET A 158 22.25 20.47 -9.39
N PRO A 159 23.29 21.29 -9.59
CA PRO A 159 24.63 20.77 -9.83
C PRO A 159 25.15 19.93 -8.65
N SER A 160 26.12 19.06 -8.93
CA SER A 160 26.61 18.05 -7.97
C SER A 160 27.22 18.63 -6.69
N HIS A 161 27.70 19.87 -6.68
CA HIS A 161 28.30 20.48 -5.47
C HIS A 161 27.30 20.72 -4.34
N TYR A 162 26.00 20.75 -4.63
CA TYR A 162 24.94 20.76 -3.61
C TYR A 162 24.63 19.36 -3.07
N CYS A 163 25.13 18.31 -3.72
CA CYS A 163 25.00 16.93 -3.25
C CYS A 163 26.06 16.66 -2.17
N ARG A 164 25.69 15.91 -1.12
CA ARG A 164 26.69 15.52 -0.11
C ARG A 164 27.67 14.54 -0.75
N GLN A 165 28.95 14.65 -0.40
CA GLN A 165 30.05 13.82 -0.91
C GLN A 165 29.78 12.30 -0.88
N PHE A 166 28.96 11.82 0.07
CA PHE A 166 28.63 10.41 0.24
C PHE A 166 27.22 10.02 -0.23
N THR A 167 26.45 10.95 -0.82
CA THR A 167 25.10 10.67 -1.29
C THR A 167 25.04 10.77 -2.80
N THR A 168 24.48 9.76 -3.45
CA THR A 168 24.15 9.79 -4.88
C THR A 168 22.88 10.60 -5.19
N ARG A 169 22.24 11.17 -4.16
CA ARG A 169 20.94 11.85 -4.26
C ARG A 169 21.03 13.17 -5.00
N LYS A 170 20.20 13.34 -6.03
CA LYS A 170 20.07 14.57 -6.81
C LYS A 170 19.03 15.48 -6.17
N TYR A 171 19.27 16.79 -6.18
CA TYR A 171 18.35 17.78 -5.65
C TYR A 171 17.64 18.52 -6.79
N LEU A 172 16.34 18.77 -6.64
CA LEU A 172 15.61 19.68 -7.51
C LEU A 172 15.99 21.13 -7.19
N GLU A 173 15.85 22.01 -8.17
CA GLU A 173 16.14 23.43 -8.04
C GLU A 173 15.31 24.09 -6.91
N PRO A 174 15.86 25.08 -6.17
CA PRO A 174 15.20 25.70 -5.02
C PRO A 174 13.89 26.43 -5.34
N LEU A 175 13.57 26.65 -6.61
CA LEU A 175 12.28 27.17 -7.06
C LEU A 175 11.11 26.27 -6.64
N ILE A 176 11.36 24.96 -6.51
CA ILE A 176 10.39 23.99 -6.02
C ILE A 176 10.66 23.76 -4.53
N THR A 177 9.87 24.42 -3.69
CA THR A 177 10.10 24.44 -2.23
C THR A 177 9.36 23.32 -1.50
N SER A 178 8.28 22.79 -2.09
CA SER A 178 7.42 21.79 -1.44
C SER A 178 6.96 20.68 -2.38
N ALA A 179 6.69 19.50 -1.81
CA ALA A 179 6.17 18.36 -2.55
C ALA A 179 4.77 18.62 -3.13
N SER A 180 4.01 19.52 -2.50
CA SER A 180 2.70 19.95 -3.01
C SER A 180 2.84 20.85 -4.23
N GLN A 181 3.80 21.78 -4.22
CA GLN A 181 4.11 22.62 -5.39
C GLN A 181 4.59 21.76 -6.56
N LEU A 182 5.46 20.78 -6.28
CA LEU A 182 5.92 19.81 -7.28
C LEU A 182 4.76 19.00 -7.88
N TYR A 183 3.79 18.60 -7.06
CA TYR A 183 2.61 17.89 -7.52
C TYR A 183 1.68 18.78 -8.38
N ASN A 184 1.56 20.08 -8.06
CA ASN A 184 0.78 21.00 -8.89
C ASN A 184 1.41 21.20 -10.28
N LEU A 185 2.73 21.33 -10.37
CA LEU A 185 3.44 21.38 -11.65
C LEU A 185 3.23 20.09 -12.46
N TYR A 186 3.19 18.94 -11.79
CA TYR A 186 2.82 17.67 -12.43
C TYR A 186 1.38 17.69 -12.97
N LEU A 187 0.42 18.23 -12.21
CA LEU A 187 -0.97 18.34 -12.66
C LEU A 187 -1.12 19.24 -13.88
N GLU A 188 -0.42 20.38 -13.91
CA GLU A 188 -0.39 21.29 -15.06
C GLU A 188 0.15 20.59 -16.30
N LYS A 189 1.27 19.85 -16.17
CA LYS A 189 1.82 19.08 -17.29
C LYS A 189 0.88 17.97 -17.76
N CYS A 190 0.18 17.29 -16.84
CA CYS A 190 -0.83 16.30 -17.20
C CYS A 190 -2.02 16.91 -17.97
N GLN A 191 -2.41 18.15 -17.63
CA GLN A 191 -3.46 18.86 -18.35
C GLN A 191 -3.00 19.26 -19.75
N GLN A 192 -1.75 19.72 -19.90
CA GLN A 192 -1.17 20.09 -21.20
C GLN A 192 -1.03 18.90 -22.14
N GLU A 193 -0.59 17.75 -21.65
CA GLU A 193 -0.39 16.53 -22.45
C GLU A 193 -1.63 15.62 -22.49
N ASN A 194 -2.75 16.07 -21.91
CA ASN A 194 -4.03 15.34 -21.82
C ASN A 194 -3.90 13.90 -21.29
N VAL A 195 -3.07 13.72 -20.25
CA VAL A 195 -2.79 12.42 -19.62
C VAL A 195 -3.62 12.26 -18.35
N THR A 196 -4.06 11.03 -18.05
CA THR A 196 -4.79 10.75 -16.80
C THR A 196 -3.89 10.94 -15.58
N LYS A 197 -4.21 11.91 -14.74
CA LYS A 197 -3.50 12.16 -13.48
C LYS A 197 -3.59 11.00 -12.48
N VAL A 198 -2.50 10.73 -11.76
CA VAL A 198 -2.51 9.79 -10.63
C VAL A 198 -2.93 10.46 -9.32
N SER A 199 -3.21 9.64 -8.31
CA SER A 199 -3.46 10.14 -6.95
C SER A 199 -2.18 10.71 -6.31
N ARG A 200 -2.33 11.72 -5.43
CA ARG A 200 -1.22 12.31 -4.66
C ARG A 200 -0.40 11.25 -3.90
N PHE A 201 -1.06 10.25 -3.33
CA PHE A 201 -0.38 9.16 -2.62
C PHE A 201 0.54 8.36 -3.54
N THR A 202 0.06 8.01 -4.73
CA THR A 202 0.85 7.31 -5.75
C THR A 202 2.03 8.16 -6.19
N PHE A 203 1.80 9.45 -6.44
CA PHE A 203 2.86 10.40 -6.79
C PHE A 203 3.96 10.47 -5.73
N ASP A 204 3.60 10.69 -4.47
CA ASP A 204 4.56 10.78 -3.35
C ASP A 204 5.34 9.47 -3.18
N SER A 205 4.68 8.32 -3.38
CA SER A 205 5.34 7.02 -3.33
C SER A 205 6.37 6.84 -4.46
N ILE A 206 6.07 7.32 -5.66
CA ILE A 206 7.00 7.27 -6.81
C ILE A 206 8.16 8.24 -6.57
N PHE A 207 7.88 9.48 -6.18
CA PHE A 207 8.90 10.49 -5.89
C PHE A 207 9.88 10.03 -4.80
N LYS A 208 9.38 9.45 -3.70
CA LYS A 208 10.24 8.89 -2.63
C LYS A 208 11.10 7.72 -3.08
N GLY A 209 10.64 6.95 -4.07
CA GLY A 209 11.39 5.84 -4.65
C GLY A 209 12.45 6.29 -5.65
N GLN A 210 12.39 7.53 -6.14
CA GLN A 210 13.39 8.10 -7.03
C GLN A 210 14.58 8.64 -6.22
N ASN A 211 15.74 8.70 -6.88
CA ASN A 211 16.96 9.26 -6.31
C ASN A 211 16.97 10.81 -6.37
N LEU A 212 15.82 11.42 -6.08
CA LEU A 212 15.56 12.85 -6.14
C LEU A 212 15.07 13.35 -4.77
N SER A 213 15.34 14.62 -4.46
CA SER A 213 14.84 15.29 -3.25
C SER A 213 14.66 16.78 -3.50
N LEU A 214 13.74 17.39 -2.77
CA LEU A 214 13.64 18.85 -2.73
C LEU A 214 14.83 19.42 -1.96
N PHE A 215 15.40 20.51 -2.45
CA PHE A 215 16.45 21.23 -1.74
C PHE A 215 15.84 21.99 -0.57
N SER A 216 16.39 21.80 0.62
CA SER A 216 16.06 22.60 1.79
C SER A 216 17.35 23.31 2.20
N PRO A 217 17.42 24.65 2.07
CA PRO A 217 18.53 25.42 2.59
C PRO A 217 18.76 25.06 4.06
N LYS A 218 20.02 24.81 4.44
CA LYS A 218 20.34 24.57 5.84
C LYS A 218 20.16 25.87 6.62
N LYS A 219 19.65 25.77 7.84
CA LYS A 219 19.54 26.89 8.78
C LYS A 219 20.90 27.50 9.16
N ASP A 220 21.98 26.73 9.04
CA ASP A 220 23.35 27.17 9.36
C ASP A 220 24.19 27.26 8.09
N GLN A 221 23.98 28.34 7.32
CA GLN A 221 24.97 28.76 6.34
C GLN A 221 26.04 29.58 7.08
N CYS A 222 27.31 29.40 6.70
CA CYS A 222 28.37 30.17 7.32
C CYS A 222 28.41 31.55 6.66
N ASP A 223 28.19 32.60 7.45
CA ASP A 223 28.12 33.98 6.95
C ASP A 223 29.36 34.37 6.13
N LEU A 224 30.55 33.95 6.56
CA LEU A 224 31.81 34.18 5.83
C LEU A 224 31.87 33.45 4.48
N CYS A 225 31.29 32.24 4.38
CA CYS A 225 31.21 31.52 3.10
C CYS A 225 30.22 32.21 2.14
N CYS A 226 29.08 32.67 2.64
CA CYS A 226 28.08 33.37 1.84
C CYS A 226 28.55 34.76 1.40
N ALA A 227 29.29 35.46 2.26
CA ALA A 227 29.88 36.77 1.96
C ALA A 227 30.93 36.66 0.83
N HIS A 228 31.77 35.63 0.83
CA HIS A 228 32.74 35.39 -0.26
C HIS A 228 32.06 35.04 -1.59
N GLU A 229 31.05 34.15 -1.58
CA GLU A 229 30.30 33.78 -2.79
C GLU A 229 29.59 34.98 -3.44
N THR A 230 29.18 35.97 -2.64
CA THR A 230 28.55 37.21 -3.11
C THR A 230 29.54 38.33 -3.41
N GLY A 231 30.85 38.07 -3.30
CA GLY A 231 31.92 39.02 -3.59
C GLY A 231 32.17 40.08 -2.50
N ASN A 232 31.59 39.91 -1.31
CA ASN A 232 31.65 40.85 -0.20
C ASN A 232 32.76 40.53 0.83
N LEU A 233 33.61 39.54 0.57
CA LEU A 233 34.72 39.15 1.45
C LEU A 233 36.01 39.02 0.64
N ALA A 234 37.10 39.56 1.17
CA ALA A 234 38.41 39.46 0.54
C ALA A 234 38.92 38.01 0.52
N GLU A 235 39.62 37.63 -0.57
CA GLU A 235 40.14 36.27 -0.77
C GLU A 235 41.08 35.82 0.37
N GLU A 236 41.86 36.75 0.94
CA GLU A 236 42.77 36.47 2.05
C GLU A 236 42.03 36.07 3.34
N GLU A 237 40.91 36.72 3.63
CA GLU A 237 40.08 36.41 4.80
C GLU A 237 39.35 35.09 4.62
N TYR A 238 38.88 34.82 3.40
CA TYR A 238 38.29 33.53 3.04
C TYR A 238 39.31 32.38 3.12
N ALA A 239 40.56 32.60 2.71
CA ALA A 239 41.63 31.62 2.80
C ALA A 239 41.90 31.20 4.27
N LYS A 240 41.99 32.17 5.19
CA LYS A 240 42.13 31.90 6.64
C LYS A 240 40.92 31.15 7.21
N HIS A 241 39.71 31.51 6.81
CA HIS A 241 38.49 30.78 7.18
C HIS A 241 38.53 29.32 6.69
N LYS A 242 38.98 29.09 5.46
CA LYS A 242 39.08 27.74 4.87
C LYS A 242 40.12 26.88 5.58
N GLU A 243 41.26 27.45 5.96
CA GLU A 243 42.32 26.77 6.69
C GLU A 243 41.86 26.31 8.08
N THR A 244 41.26 27.21 8.87
CA THR A 244 40.74 26.89 10.20
C THR A 244 39.65 25.80 10.15
N LYS A 245 38.74 25.89 9.17
CA LYS A 245 37.72 24.88 8.89
C LYS A 245 38.32 23.51 8.54
N ASN A 246 39.37 23.48 7.73
CA ASN A 246 40.05 22.24 7.36
C ASN A 246 40.78 21.62 8.55
N ARG A 247 41.47 22.44 9.37
CA ARG A 247 42.12 21.98 10.61
C ARG A 247 41.12 21.28 11.53
N ALA A 248 40.00 21.93 11.84
CA ALA A 248 38.95 21.35 12.69
C ALA A 248 38.38 20.02 12.13
N ARG A 249 38.24 19.90 10.80
CA ARG A 249 37.82 18.65 10.15
C ARG A 249 38.86 17.54 10.31
N THR A 250 40.14 17.85 10.11
CA THR A 250 41.22 16.86 10.26
C THR A 250 41.31 16.32 11.68
N GLU A 251 41.20 17.18 12.69
CA GLU A 251 41.17 16.80 14.11
C GLU A 251 39.99 15.87 14.42
N LYS A 252 38.77 16.24 14.00
CA LYS A 252 37.57 15.40 14.18
C LYS A 252 37.72 14.02 13.54
N THR A 253 38.38 13.96 12.38
CA THR A 253 38.62 12.70 11.66
C THR A 253 39.65 11.84 12.40
N ARG A 254 40.69 12.45 12.98
CA ARG A 254 41.67 11.77 13.84
C ARG A 254 41.03 11.22 15.12
N THR A 255 40.16 11.99 15.78
CA THR A 255 39.44 11.53 16.98
C THR A 255 38.57 10.31 16.69
N LYS A 256 37.86 10.29 15.56
CA LYS A 256 37.03 9.15 15.15
C LYS A 256 37.80 7.87 14.82
N LYS A 257 39.07 7.98 14.39
CA LYS A 257 39.92 6.81 14.10
C LYS A 257 40.56 6.20 15.35
N ARG A 258 40.53 6.93 16.48
CA ARG A 258 41.10 6.52 17.77
C ARG A 258 40.08 5.83 18.69
N GLN A 259 38.80 5.85 18.33
CA GLN A 259 37.70 5.11 18.98
C GLN A 259 37.39 3.87 18.16
#